data_AF-A0AB39USN8-F1
#
_entry.id   AF-A0AB39USN8-F1
#
_cell.length_a   1.000
_cell.length_b   1.000
_cell.length_c   1.000
_cell.angle_alpha   90.00
_cell.angle_beta   90.00
_cell.angle_gamma   90.00
#
_symmetry.space_group_name_H-M   'P 1'
#
loop_
_entity.id
_entity.type
_entity.pdbx_description
1 polymer ?
#
loop_
_entity_poly.entity_id
_entity_poly.type
_entity_poly.pdbx_seq_one_letter_code
_entity_poly.pdbx_strand_id
1 'polypeptide(L)' 'MEDFNAHIRHMEYFHKRWMPSNFAKNDWIKRVRQLDIEYLAPQHGRIFRGDDVKRFLDWFERLEVGIGVQASYRH' A
#
# COMPACT_ATOMS: atom_id res chain seq x y z
N MET A 1 4.99 19.51 -2.23
CA MET A 1 5.44 18.33 -1.47
C MET A 1 4.49 18.00 -0.30
N GLU A 2 3.30 18.60 -0.23
CA GLU A 2 2.44 18.58 0.97
C GLU A 2 1.32 17.53 0.98
N ASP A 3 1.08 16.81 -0.11
CA ASP A 3 -0.19 16.05 -0.27
C ASP A 3 -0.08 14.54 0.06
N PHE A 4 1.09 13.93 -0.18
CA PHE A 4 1.28 12.49 0.01
C PHE A 4 1.22 12.09 1.50
N ASN A 5 1.87 12.85 2.39
CA ASN A 5 1.93 12.55 3.82
C ASN A 5 0.56 12.69 4.53
N ALA A 6 -0.29 13.62 4.08
CA ALA A 6 -1.64 13.77 4.62
C ALA A 6 -2.53 12.58 4.25
N HIS A 7 -2.40 12.07 3.01
CA HIS A 7 -3.18 10.93 2.49
C HIS A 7 -2.68 9.56 2.99
N ILE A 8 -1.38 9.44 3.33
CA ILE A 8 -0.79 8.20 3.84
C ILE A 8 -1.54 7.66 5.05
N ARG A 9 -1.99 8.49 6.00
CA ARG A 9 -2.61 8.00 7.25
C ARG A 9 -3.87 7.18 7.01
N HIS A 10 -4.72 7.60 6.08
CA HIS A 10 -5.95 6.87 5.74
C HIS A 10 -5.62 5.58 4.99
N MET A 11 -4.67 5.64 4.05
CA MET A 11 -4.22 4.46 3.31
C MET A 11 -3.55 3.44 4.22
N GLU A 12 -2.71 3.87 5.16
CA GLU A 12 -2.02 3.03 6.13
C GLU A 12 -3.01 2.21 6.96
N TYR A 13 -4.00 2.87 7.56
CA TYR A 13 -5.02 2.19 8.36
C TYR A 13 -5.79 1.16 7.53
N PHE A 14 -6.21 1.54 6.31
CA PHE A 14 -6.95 0.64 5.42
C PHE A 14 -6.15 -0.62 5.08
N HIS A 15 -4.90 -0.46 4.61
CA HIS A 15 -4.08 -1.61 4.21
C HIS A 15 -3.69 -2.48 5.40
N LYS A 16 -3.37 -1.89 6.57
CA LYS A 16 -3.10 -2.66 7.79
C LYS A 16 -4.29 -3.48 8.27
N ARG A 17 -5.51 -2.95 8.09
CA ARG A 17 -6.75 -3.60 8.54
C ARG A 17 -7.22 -4.71 7.60
N TRP A 18 -7.06 -4.50 6.29
CA TRP A 18 -7.68 -5.33 5.25
C TRP A 18 -6.71 -6.23 4.50
N MET A 19 -5.40 -5.97 4.53
CA MET A 19 -4.42 -6.88 3.95
C MET A 19 -3.91 -7.88 4.99
N PRO A 20 -4.17 -9.18 4.79
CA PRO A 20 -3.89 -10.18 5.82
C PRO A 20 -2.42 -10.63 5.86
N SER A 21 -1.59 -10.27 4.89
CA SER A 21 -0.25 -10.86 4.76
C SER A 21 0.76 -9.97 4.04
N ASN A 22 1.92 -9.77 4.67
CA ASN A 22 3.09 -9.18 4.02
C ASN A 22 3.59 -10.02 2.85
N PHE A 23 3.48 -11.35 2.92
CA PHE A 23 3.91 -12.24 1.84
C PHE A 23 3.13 -11.93 0.54
N ALA A 24 1.80 -11.94 0.62
CA ALA A 24 0.94 -11.66 -0.53
C ALA A 24 1.15 -10.24 -1.08
N LYS A 25 1.30 -9.26 -0.17
CA LYS A 25 1.60 -7.87 -0.51
C LYS A 25 2.93 -7.74 -1.27
N ASN A 26 4.01 -8.30 -0.74
CA ASN A 26 5.35 -8.18 -1.34
C ASN A 26 5.45 -8.93 -2.68
N ASP A 27 4.82 -10.09 -2.79
CA ASP A 27 4.72 -10.85 -4.03
C ASP A 27 3.98 -10.07 -5.14
N TRP A 28 2.89 -9.37 -4.79
CA TRP A 28 2.22 -8.45 -5.70
C TRP A 28 3.11 -7.28 -6.12
N ILE A 29 3.78 -6.61 -5.16
CA ILE A 29 4.70 -5.49 -5.46
C ILE A 29 5.80 -5.93 -6.43
N LYS A 30 6.41 -7.10 -6.21
CA LYS A 30 7.47 -7.64 -7.08
C LYS A 30 7.03 -7.78 -8.53
N ARG A 31 5.81 -8.29 -8.78
CA ARG A 31 5.25 -8.39 -10.13
C ARG A 31 4.94 -7.02 -10.74
N VAL A 32 4.32 -6.14 -9.95
CA VAL A 32 3.90 -4.81 -10.41
C VAL A 32 5.09 -3.96 -10.81
N ARG A 33 6.22 -4.05 -10.10
CA ARG A 33 7.47 -3.34 -10.44
C ARG A 33 8.08 -3.74 -11.79
N GLN A 34 7.68 -4.87 -12.37
CA GLN A 34 8.14 -5.31 -13.69
C GLN A 34 7.31 -4.75 -14.84
N LEU A 35 6.19 -4.08 -14.53
CA LEU A 35 5.31 -3.47 -15.51
C LEU A 35 5.75 -2.02 -15.76
N ASP A 36 5.62 -1.57 -17.01
CA ASP A 36 5.73 -0.16 -17.35
C ASP A 36 4.40 0.54 -17.01
N ILE A 37 4.34 1.16 -15.83
CA ILE A 37 3.10 1.75 -15.28
C ILE A 37 3.19 3.27 -15.33
N GLU A 38 2.41 3.87 -16.22
CA GLU A 38 2.24 5.32 -16.29
C GLU A 38 1.20 5.82 -15.27
N TYR A 39 0.15 5.02 -15.01
CA TYR A 39 -0.95 5.34 -14.10
C TYR A 39 -1.28 4.16 -13.17
N LEU A 40 -1.41 4.42 -11.86
CA LEU A 40 -1.99 3.50 -10.89
C LEU A 40 -3.30 4.12 -10.37
N ALA A 41 -4.44 3.56 -10.78
CA ALA A 41 -5.77 4.06 -10.44
C ALA A 41 -6.44 3.17 -9.38
N PRO A 42 -6.48 3.57 -8.10
CA PRO A 42 -7.18 2.81 -7.08
C PRO A 42 -8.71 2.97 -7.22
N GLN A 43 -9.48 1.98 -6.73
CA GLN A 43 -10.95 2.06 -6.69
C GLN A 43 -11.44 3.21 -5.81
N HIS A 44 -10.68 3.54 -4.75
CA HIS A 44 -10.93 4.66 -3.86
C HIS A 44 -9.70 5.55 -3.77
N GLY A 45 -9.90 6.87 -3.82
CA GLY A 45 -8.82 7.85 -3.67
C GLY A 45 -8.25 8.37 -4.99
N ARG A 46 -7.00 8.85 -4.95
CA ARG A 46 -6.36 9.57 -6.05
C ARG A 46 -5.55 8.63 -6.94
N ILE A 47 -5.56 8.91 -8.25
CA ILE A 47 -4.70 8.25 -9.24
C ILE A 47 -3.24 8.68 -9.04
N PHE A 48 -2.33 7.72 -8.94
CA PHE A 48 -0.89 7.97 -8.95
C PHE A 48 -0.35 7.94 -10.38
N ARG A 49 0.62 8.81 -10.68
CA ARG A 49 1.16 9.00 -12.03
C ARG A 49 2.67 9.14 -11.99
N GLY A 50 3.36 8.58 -12.98
CA GLY A 50 4.81 8.68 -13.09
C GLY A 50 5.53 8.28 -11.79
N ASP A 51 6.36 9.18 -11.25
CA ASP A 51 7.17 8.91 -10.06
C ASP A 51 6.34 8.64 -8.78
N ASP A 52 5.11 9.13 -8.70
CA ASP A 52 4.25 8.85 -7.54
C ASP A 52 3.82 7.37 -7.47
N VAL A 53 3.81 6.64 -8.60
CA VAL A 53 3.60 5.18 -8.61
C VAL A 53 4.74 4.49 -7.87
N LYS A 54 5.99 4.88 -8.15
CA LYS A 54 7.17 4.31 -7.48
C LYS A 54 7.16 4.63 -5.98
N ARG A 55 6.84 5.88 -5.64
CA ARG A 55 6.76 6.32 -4.23
C ARG A 55 5.69 5.56 -3.45
N PHE A 56 4.54 5.28 -4.08
CA PHE A 56 3.51 4.42 -3.49
C PHE A 56 4.03 3.00 -3.26
N LEU A 57 4.65 2.36 -4.27
CA LEU A 57 5.16 1.00 -4.14
C LEU A 57 6.26 0.88 -3.08
N ASP A 58 7.17 1.85 -3.00
CA ASP A 58 8.23 1.90 -1.99
C ASP A 58 7.67 2.05 -0.57
N TRP A 59 6.67 2.93 -0.40
CA TRP A 59 5.97 3.08 0.88
C TRP A 59 5.22 1.80 1.26
N PHE A 60 4.51 1.21 0.31
CA PHE A 60 3.66 0.06 0.54
C PHE A 60 4.46 -1.19 0.87
N GLU A 61 5.64 -1.37 0.25
CA GLU A 61 6.58 -2.44 0.56
C GLU A 61 7.04 -2.39 2.03
N ARG A 62 7.30 -1.19 2.56
CA ARG A 62 7.70 -0.97 3.96
C ARG A 62 6.54 -1.07 4.96
N LEU A 63 5.30 -1.01 4.48
CA LEU A 63 4.12 -1.05 5.35
C LEU A 63 3.87 -2.48 5.87
N GLU A 64 4.12 -2.72 7.14
CA GLU A 64 3.77 -4.00 7.78
C GLU A 64 2.24 -4.18 7.87
N VAL A 65 1.73 -5.29 7.31
CA VAL A 65 0.30 -5.67 7.32
C VAL A 65 0.08 -7.06 7.92
N GLY A 66 -1.17 -7.52 8.06
CA GLY A 66 -1.49 -8.81 8.68
C GLY A 66 -1.52 -8.81 10.22
N ILE A 67 -1.14 -7.70 10.84
CA ILE A 67 -1.19 -7.51 12.31
C ILE A 67 -2.62 -7.39 12.86
N GLY A 68 -3.61 -7.06 12.02
CA GLY A 68 -5.00 -6.95 12.43
C GLY A 68 -5.55 -8.26 13.00
N VAL A 69 -5.05 -9.41 12.53
CA VAL A 69 -5.41 -10.72 13.09
C VAL A 69 -4.78 -10.89 14.48
N GLN A 70 -3.49 -10.58 14.67
CA GLN A 70 -2.83 -10.70 15.98
C GLN A 70 -3.49 -9.85 17.09
N ALA A 71 -3.94 -8.63 16.77
CA ALA A 71 -4.63 -7.77 17.74
C ALA A 71 -6.01 -8.31 18.16
N SER A 72 -6.66 -9.09 17.29
CA SER A 72 -7.98 -9.68 17.53
C SER A 72 -7.94 -10.96 18.39
N TYR A 73 -6.77 -11.57 18.55
CA TYR A 73 -6.55 -12.83 19.28
C TYR A 73 -6.00 -12.64 20.71
N ARG A 74 -5.83 -11.41 21.19
CA ARG A 74 -5.57 -11.16 22.61
C ARG A 74 -6.90 -11.13 23.37
N HIS A 75 -7.36 -12.31 23.77
CA HIS A 75 -8.26 -12.49 24.92
C HIS A 75 -7.42 -12.77 26.16
#